data_AF-A0A1B6MLG1-F1
#
_entry.id   AF-A0A1B6MLG1-F1
#
_cell.length_a   1.000
_cell.length_b   1.000
_cell.length_c   1.000
_cell.angle_alpha   90.00
_cell.angle_beta   90.00
_cell.angle_gamma   90.00
#
_symmetry.space_group_name_H-M   'P 1'
#
loop_
_entity.id
_entity.type
_entity.pdbx_description
1 polymer ?
#
loop_
_entity_poly.entity_id
_entity_poly.type
_entity_poly.pdbx_seq_one_letter_code
_entity_poly.pdbx_strand_id
1 'polypeptide(L)'
;TDWVPVPDLQATEITISGSTVWALSTTGSVFCRLGISQNNYIGNYWYQVPGSLCHLTASVSEGLWGVSDRTGGLVVYSHHKLPLAEADRQALNVAVDRDDDWEVI
;
A
#
# COMPACT_ATOMS: atom_id res chain seq x y z
N THR A 1 -1.09 -11.51 24.58
CA THR A 1 -0.85 -11.52 23.13
C THR A 1 -2.04 -12.15 22.50
N ASP A 2 -2.83 -11.35 21.79
CA ASP A 2 -4.01 -11.83 21.09
C ASP A 2 -3.98 -11.28 19.66
N TRP A 3 -4.59 -12.02 18.75
CA TRP A 3 -4.68 -11.63 17.35
C TRP A 3 -5.79 -10.60 17.18
N VAL A 4 -5.46 -9.47 16.55
CA VAL A 4 -6.45 -8.46 16.21
C VAL A 4 -6.76 -8.59 14.72
N PRO A 5 -8.03 -8.81 14.33
CA PRO A 5 -8.40 -8.87 12.92
C PRO A 5 -8.23 -7.48 12.29
N VAL A 6 -7.58 -7.44 11.12
CA VAL A 6 -7.57 -6.25 10.27
C VAL A 6 -8.77 -6.36 9.32
N PRO A 7 -9.78 -5.48 9.44
CA PRO A 7 -11.01 -5.60 8.65
C PRO A 7 -10.79 -5.24 7.18
N ASP A 8 -11.87 -5.38 6.41
CA ASP A 8 -12.05 -4.81 5.06
C ASP A 8 -11.28 -5.46 3.91
N LEU A 9 -10.51 -6.53 4.16
CA LEU A 9 -9.82 -7.26 3.11
C LEU A 9 -9.81 -8.78 3.34
N GLN A 10 -10.33 -9.53 2.36
CA GLN A 10 -10.14 -10.97 2.28
C GLN A 10 -8.87 -11.25 1.48
N ALA A 11 -7.80 -11.66 2.17
CA ALA A 11 -6.50 -11.91 1.57
C ALA A 11 -6.21 -13.41 1.46
N THR A 12 -5.56 -13.80 0.37
CA THR A 12 -4.99 -15.15 0.14
C THR A 12 -3.51 -15.20 0.50
N GLU A 13 -2.78 -14.11 0.27
CA GLU A 13 -1.36 -13.98 0.59
C GLU A 13 -1.07 -12.64 1.26
N ILE A 14 -0.05 -12.63 2.11
CA ILE A 14 0.48 -11.42 2.74
C ILE A 14 2.01 -11.46 2.66
N THR A 15 2.62 -10.31 2.38
CA THR A 15 4.07 -10.14 2.40
C THR A 15 4.43 -8.81 3.05
N ILE A 16 5.63 -8.75 3.61
CA ILE A 16 6.10 -7.62 4.42
C ILE A 16 7.43 -7.15 3.84
N SER A 17 7.59 -5.85 3.62
CA SER A 17 8.86 -5.22 3.25
C SER A 17 9.56 -4.65 4.48
N GLY A 18 10.54 -3.77 4.30
CA GLY A 18 11.18 -3.07 5.43
C GLY A 18 10.21 -2.19 6.24
N SER A 19 9.18 -1.65 5.58
CA SER A 19 8.27 -0.67 6.21
C SER A 19 6.80 -0.81 5.84
N THR A 20 6.45 -1.67 4.88
CA THR A 20 5.08 -1.79 4.38
C THR A 20 4.57 -3.23 4.42
N VAL A 21 3.26 -3.37 4.54
CA VAL A 21 2.56 -4.65 4.48
C VAL A 21 1.72 -4.68 3.22
N TRP A 22 1.81 -5.77 2.48
CA TRP A 22 1.12 -5.98 1.23
C TRP A 22 0.27 -7.24 1.30
N ALA A 23 -0.87 -7.22 0.63
CA ALA A 23 -1.79 -8.34 0.59
C ALA A 23 -2.29 -8.59 -0.83
N LEU A 24 -2.47 -9.86 -1.16
CA LEU A 24 -3.15 -10.31 -2.36
C LEU A 24 -4.55 -10.76 -1.99
N SER A 25 -5.56 -10.23 -2.66
CA SER A 25 -6.96 -10.63 -2.45
C SER A 25 -7.33 -11.87 -3.24
N THR A 26 -8.47 -12.48 -2.89
CA THR A 26 -9.04 -13.64 -3.61
C THR A 26 -9.38 -13.35 -5.07
N THR A 27 -9.50 -12.07 -5.46
CA THR A 27 -9.77 -11.65 -6.84
C THR A 27 -8.51 -11.31 -7.63
N GLY A 28 -7.32 -11.50 -7.05
CA GLY A 28 -6.02 -11.17 -7.65
C GLY A 28 -5.62 -9.69 -7.50
N SER A 29 -6.46 -8.86 -6.88
CA SER A 29 -6.13 -7.45 -6.61
C SER A 29 -5.10 -7.32 -5.50
N VAL A 30 -4.15 -6.39 -5.67
CA VAL A 30 -3.03 -6.14 -4.75
C VAL A 30 -3.35 -4.93 -3.88
N PHE A 31 -3.06 -5.02 -2.59
CA PHE A 31 -3.29 -3.95 -1.62
C PHE A 31 -2.04 -3.65 -0.80
N CYS A 32 -1.84 -2.38 -0.47
CA CYS A 32 -0.84 -1.92 0.50
C CYS A 32 -1.55 -1.40 1.76
N ARG A 33 -1.08 -1.80 2.94
CA ARG A 33 -1.59 -1.26 4.21
C ARG A 33 -0.90 0.06 4.54
N LEU A 34 -1.69 1.13 4.65
CA LEU A 34 -1.19 2.48 4.96
C LEU A 34 -1.48 2.88 6.41
N GLY A 35 -0.69 3.83 6.93
CA GLY A 35 -0.85 4.39 8.27
C GLY A 35 -0.25 3.55 9.41
N ILE A 36 0.52 2.52 9.07
CA ILE A 36 1.27 1.74 10.08
C ILE A 36 2.33 2.64 10.71
N SER A 37 2.33 2.70 12.04
CA SER A 37 3.34 3.43 12.82
C SER A 37 3.52 2.77 14.19
N GLN A 38 4.49 3.27 14.98
CA GLN A 38 4.72 2.77 16.33
C GLN A 38 3.49 2.93 17.25
N ASN A 39 2.68 3.97 17.02
CA ASN A 39 1.46 4.23 17.79
C ASN A 39 0.19 3.66 17.13
N ASN A 40 0.28 3.21 15.88
CA ASN A 40 -0.80 2.58 15.14
C ASN A 40 -0.28 1.37 14.36
N TYR A 41 -0.04 0.25 15.05
CA TYR A 41 0.51 -0.95 14.43
C TYR A 41 -0.48 -1.67 13.49
N ILE A 42 -1.79 -1.42 13.64
CA ILE A 42 -2.86 -1.99 12.80
C ILE A 42 -2.92 -1.26 11.45
N GLY A 43 -2.46 0.00 11.39
CA GLY A 43 -2.63 0.88 10.24
C GLY A 43 -4.05 1.40 10.10
N ASN A 44 -4.29 2.27 9.13
CA ASN A 44 -5.56 2.95 8.94
C ASN A 44 -6.45 2.23 7.93
N TYR A 45 -5.95 1.97 6.71
CA TYR A 45 -6.74 1.40 5.62
C TYR A 45 -5.89 0.64 4.60
N TRP A 46 -6.56 -0.12 3.74
CA TRP A 46 -5.97 -0.79 2.59
C TRP A 46 -6.09 0.09 1.34
N TYR A 47 -4.99 0.31 0.66
CA TYR A 47 -4.94 1.01 -0.62
C TYR A 47 -4.74 0.02 -1.76
N GLN A 48 -5.68 -0.01 -2.71
CA GLN A 48 -5.59 -0.91 -3.87
C GLN A 48 -4.57 -0.37 -4.88
N VAL A 49 -3.65 -1.23 -5.30
CA VAL A 49 -2.68 -0.92 -6.35
C VAL A 49 -3.14 -1.50 -7.68
N PRO A 50 -3.08 -0.74 -8.78
CA PRO A 50 -3.44 -1.25 -10.10
C PRO A 50 -2.61 -2.48 -10.49
N GLY A 51 -3.31 -3.50 -10.98
CA GLY A 51 -2.70 -4.76 -11.41
C GLY A 51 -3.51 -5.96 -10.92
N SER A 52 -3.18 -7.12 -11.47
CA SER A 52 -3.74 -8.40 -11.03
C SER A 52 -2.67 -9.47 -11.03
N LEU A 53 -2.55 -10.18 -9.91
CA LEU A 53 -1.50 -11.16 -9.64
C LEU A 53 -2.09 -12.44 -9.07
N CYS A 54 -1.36 -13.54 -9.19
CA CYS A 54 -1.67 -14.79 -8.49
C CYS A 54 -0.72 -15.10 -7.32
N HIS A 55 0.46 -14.47 -7.30
CA HIS A 55 1.42 -14.58 -6.20
C HIS A 55 2.14 -13.25 -5.96
N LEU A 56 2.52 -12.98 -4.72
CA LEU A 56 3.19 -11.74 -4.31
C LEU A 56 4.34 -11.98 -3.32
N THR A 57 5.47 -11.31 -3.50
CA THR A 57 6.59 -11.32 -2.56
C THR A 57 7.29 -9.97 -2.50
N ALA A 58 7.87 -9.65 -1.33
CA ALA A 58 8.59 -8.40 -1.09
C ALA A 58 10.00 -8.66 -0.55
N SER A 59 10.90 -7.71 -0.80
CA SER A 59 12.20 -7.64 -0.12
C SER A 59 12.17 -6.63 1.02
N VAL A 60 13.13 -6.78 1.93
CA VAL A 60 13.39 -5.80 3.00
C VAL A 60 13.75 -4.41 2.48
N SER A 61 14.17 -4.29 1.21
CA SER A 61 14.58 -3.05 0.56
C SER A 61 13.46 -2.42 -0.28
N GLU A 62 12.19 -2.67 0.05
CA GLU A 62 10.99 -2.16 -0.64
C GLU A 62 10.81 -2.64 -2.10
N GLY A 63 11.54 -3.69 -2.50
CA GLY A 63 11.28 -4.35 -3.78
C GLY A 63 10.03 -5.22 -3.67
N LEU A 64 9.15 -5.16 -4.68
CA LEU A 64 7.93 -5.96 -4.73
C LEU A 64 7.82 -6.66 -6.09
N TRP A 65 7.63 -7.97 -6.04
CA TRP A 65 7.52 -8.83 -7.22
C TRP A 65 6.26 -9.67 -7.12
N GLY A 66 5.73 -10.04 -8.27
CA GLY A 66 4.64 -11.00 -8.32
C GLY A 66 4.53 -11.68 -9.65
N VAL A 67 3.63 -12.64 -9.71
CA VAL A 67 3.32 -13.37 -10.93
C VAL A 67 1.98 -12.86 -11.45
N SER A 68 1.95 -12.39 -12.70
CA SER A 68 0.73 -11.93 -13.34
C SER A 68 -0.27 -13.08 -13.48
N ASP A 69 -1.49 -12.87 -13.02
CA ASP A 69 -2.59 -13.82 -13.17
C ASP A 69 -2.91 -14.11 -14.65
N ARG A 70 -2.77 -13.11 -15.51
CA ARG A 70 -3.14 -13.15 -16.92
C ARG A 70 -2.07 -13.80 -17.78
N THR A 71 -0.80 -13.47 -17.54
CA THR A 71 0.30 -13.90 -18.42
C THR A 71 1.17 -14.99 -17.80
N GLY A 72 1.10 -15.20 -16.48
CA GLY A 72 2.03 -16.03 -15.74
C GLY A 72 3.46 -15.46 -15.66
N GLY A 73 3.67 -14.25 -16.19
CA GLY A 73 4.98 -13.60 -16.20
C GLY A 73 5.33 -12.97 -14.86
N LEU A 74 6.64 -12.89 -14.57
CA LEU A 74 7.16 -12.13 -13.44
C LEU A 74 7.00 -10.63 -13.71
N VAL A 75 6.40 -9.91 -12.76
CA VAL A 75 6.28 -8.45 -12.80
C VAL A 75 6.94 -7.84 -11.56
N VAL A 76 7.43 -6.61 -11.71
CA VAL A 76 8.04 -5.82 -10.65
C VAL A 76 7.22 -4.56 -10.44
N TYR A 77 6.89 -4.26 -9.19
CA TYR A 77 6.26 -3.00 -8.83
C TYR A 77 7.33 -1.97 -8.47
N SER A 78 7.28 -0.81 -9.13
CA SER A 78 8.22 0.30 -8.92
C SER A 78 7.46 1.53 -8.45
N HIS A 79 7.76 1.99 -7.23
CA HIS A 79 7.24 3.25 -6.72
C HIS A 79 8.19 4.40 -7.11
N HIS A 80 7.83 5.17 -8.12
CA HIS A 80 8.59 6.36 -8.48
C HIS A 80 8.35 7.45 -7.42
N LYS A 81 9.36 7.70 -6.57
CA LYS A 81 9.37 8.89 -5.71
C LYS A 81 9.75 10.07 -6.58
N LEU A 82 8.78 10.92 -6.91
CA LEU A 82 9.08 12.20 -7.54
C LEU A 82 9.81 13.09 -6.52
N PRO A 83 11.04 13.56 -6.82
CA PRO A 83 11.72 14.50 -5.96
C PRO A 83 11.00 15.85 -6.07
N LEU A 84 10.11 16.11 -5.11
CA LEU A 84 9.47 17.41 -4.98
C LEU A 84 10.50 18.42 -4.47
N ALA A 85 10.62 19.57 -5.12
CA ALA A 85 11.40 20.69 -4.60
C ALA A 85 10.79 21.16 -3.27
N GLU A 86 11.59 21.80 -2.40
CA GLU A 86 11.08 22.31 -1.12
C GLU A 86 9.90 23.28 -1.29
N ALA A 87 9.89 24.07 -2.37
CA ALA A 87 8.77 24.93 -2.73
C ALA A 87 7.47 24.13 -2.99
N ASP A 88 7.57 23.00 -3.71
CA ASP A 88 6.41 22.14 -3.99
C ASP A 88 5.92 21.42 -2.74
N ARG A 89 6.84 21.01 -1.85
CA ARG A 89 6.48 20.42 -0.55
C ARG A 89 5.72 21.40 0.33
N GLN A 90 6.16 22.65 0.35
CA GLN A 90 5.51 23.70 1.13
C GLN A 90 4.14 24.06 0.55
N ALA A 91 4.03 24.12 -0.79
CA ALA A 91 2.75 24.32 -1.46
C ALA A 91 1.77 23.16 -1.22
N LEU A 92 2.23 21.91 -1.22
CA LEU A 92 1.40 20.74 -0.92
C LEU A 92 0.93 20.72 0.53
N ASN A 93 1.80 21.05 1.49
CA ASN A 93 1.39 21.12 2.91
C ASN A 93 0.32 22.20 3.13
N VAL A 94 0.42 23.34 2.45
CA VAL A 94 -0.59 24.42 2.50
C VAL A 94 -1.88 24.02 1.79
N ALA A 95 -1.81 23.21 0.73
CA ALA A 95 -2.98 22.68 0.05
C ALA A 95 -3.72 21.63 0.90
N VAL A 96 -2.98 20.73 1.56
CA VAL A 96 -3.54 19.74 2.51
C VAL A 96 -4.25 20.43 3.67
N ASP A 97 -3.69 21.52 4.21
CA ASP A 97 -4.29 22.32 5.28
C ASP A 97 -5.55 23.09 4.83
N ARG A 98 -5.75 23.27 3.52
CA ARG A 98 -6.95 23.91 2.94
C ARG A 98 -8.03 22.91 2.53
N ASP A 99 -7.66 21.68 2.22
CA ASP A 99 -8.56 20.60 1.80
C ASP A 99 -9.09 19.76 2.99
N ASP A 100 -8.83 20.14 4.25
CA ASP A 100 -9.47 19.54 5.44
C ASP A 100 -10.96 19.97 5.61
N ASP A 101 -11.61 20.39 4.51
CA ASP A 101 -13.02 20.79 4.40
C ASP A 101 -13.84 19.78 3.55
N TRP A 102 -13.25 18.64 3.14
CA TRP A 102 -13.94 17.59 2.37
C TRP A 102 -14.77 16.61 3.22
N GLU A 103 -15.04 16.91 4.49
CA GLU A 103 -16.04 16.23 5.32
C GLU A 103 -17.34 17.04 5.34
N VAL A 104 -18.13 17.04 4.25
CA VAL A 104 -19.56 17.39 4.33
C VAL A 104 -20.39 16.46 3.44
N ILE A 105 -21.15 15.62 4.13
CA ILE A 105 -22.33 14.84 3.75
C ILE A 105 -23.39 15.68 3.04
#